data_AF-A0A1B0GF16-F1
#
_entry.id   AF-A0A1B0GF16-F1
#
_cell.length_a   1.000
_cell.length_b   1.000
_cell.length_c   1.000
_cell.angle_alpha   90.00
_cell.angle_beta   90.00
_cell.angle_gamma   90.00
#
_symmetry.space_group_name_H-M   'P 1'
#
loop_
_entity.id
_entity.type
_entity.pdbx_description
1 polymer ?
#
loop_
_entity_poly.entity_id
_entity_poly.type
_entity_poly.pdbx_seq_one_letter_code
_entity_poly.pdbx_strand_id
1 'polypeptide(L)'
;MISKKDQLLNQPWQQQRYIKHKNKVNAAVALIDHSPPTQYQHVKDKLKKLQAERERISLINAENVRLLQKLTEIMQAKRMPDLWTEPRPNFLGRVKLFKTPPKASGDSFKKIDKDIEKQINNKIRCPRCDKRAK
;
A
#
# COMPACT_ATOMS: atom_id res chain seq x y z
N MET A 1 53.26 28.25 71.14
CA MET A 1 54.22 28.05 70.04
C MET A 1 54.38 26.55 69.82
N ILE A 2 54.30 26.08 68.58
CA ILE A 2 54.54 24.66 68.26
C ILE A 2 56.01 24.32 68.59
N SER A 3 56.22 23.19 69.25
CA SER A 3 57.56 22.73 69.58
C SER A 3 58.36 22.43 68.31
N LYS A 4 59.65 22.74 68.29
CA LYS A 4 60.57 22.40 67.17
C LYS A 4 60.48 20.92 66.80
N LYS A 5 60.28 20.05 67.79
CA LYS A 5 60.08 18.61 67.59
C LYS A 5 58.82 18.30 66.80
N ASP A 6 57.70 18.94 67.13
CA ASP A 6 56.44 18.77 66.40
C ASP A 6 56.49 19.34 64.99
N GLN A 7 57.23 20.44 64.82
CA GLN A 7 57.40 21.08 63.51
C GLN A 7 58.25 20.23 62.55
N LEU A 8 59.23 19.48 63.06
CA LEU A 8 60.06 18.59 62.26
C LEU A 8 59.44 17.21 62.07
N LEU A 9 58.79 16.68 63.11
CA LEU A 9 58.36 15.28 63.11
C LEU A 9 56.89 15.09 62.74
N ASN A 10 56.00 16.03 63.05
CA ASN A 10 54.55 15.84 62.89
C ASN A 10 53.96 16.66 61.73
N GLN A 11 54.39 17.92 61.58
CA GLN A 11 53.94 18.82 60.51
C GLN A 11 54.11 18.27 59.07
N PRO A 12 55.25 17.70 58.66
CA PRO A 12 55.41 17.23 57.28
C PRO A 12 54.44 16.09 56.92
N TRP A 13 54.15 15.19 57.87
CA TRP A 13 53.16 14.13 57.67
C TRP A 13 51.73 14.67 57.60
N GLN A 14 51.41 15.67 58.43
CA GLN A 14 50.11 16.36 58.38
C GLN A 14 49.92 17.08 57.05
N GLN A 15 50.94 17.79 56.57
CA GLN A 15 50.93 18.45 55.26
C GLN A 15 50.78 17.43 54.12
N GLN A 16 51.53 16.33 54.13
CA GLN A 16 51.36 15.28 53.11
C GLN A 16 49.97 14.66 53.14
N ARG A 17 49.41 14.40 54.32
CA ARG A 17 48.06 13.86 54.48
C ARG A 17 47.02 14.84 53.95
N TYR A 18 47.19 16.13 54.24
CA TYR A 18 46.34 17.20 53.73
C TYR A 18 46.41 17.32 52.21
N ILE A 19 47.61 17.32 51.63
CA ILE A 19 47.82 17.37 50.17
C ILE A 19 47.17 16.15 49.51
N LYS A 20 47.40 14.94 50.03
CA LYS A 20 46.78 13.71 49.51
C LYS A 20 45.26 13.77 49.59
N HIS A 21 44.70 14.24 50.70
CA HIS A 21 43.25 14.44 50.85
C HIS A 21 42.74 15.43 49.81
N LYS A 22 43.36 16.61 49.70
CA LYS A 22 42.99 17.65 48.76
C LYS A 22 43.02 17.14 47.32
N ASN A 23 44.03 16.35 46.95
CA ASN A 23 44.11 15.73 45.64
C ASN A 23 42.96 14.75 45.39
N LYS A 24 42.57 13.94 46.39
CA LYS A 24 41.42 13.03 46.28
C LYS A 24 40.10 13.77 46.14
N VAL A 25 39.92 14.87 46.88
CA VAL A 25 38.72 15.71 46.77
C VAL A 25 38.65 16.36 45.39
N ASN A 26 39.77 16.91 44.91
CA ASN A 26 39.83 17.53 43.59
C ASN A 26 39.63 16.54 42.44
N ALA A 27 40.08 15.29 42.60
CA ALA A 27 39.90 14.23 41.62
C ALA A 27 38.57 13.46 41.78
N ALA A 28 37.73 13.83 42.76
CA ALA A 28 36.46 13.18 42.97
C ALA A 28 35.51 13.50 41.81
N VAL A 29 35.03 12.47 41.12
CA VAL A 29 34.01 12.55 40.07
C VAL A 29 32.69 11.99 40.63
N ALA A 30 31.56 12.37 40.04
CA ALA A 30 30.26 11.78 40.38
C ALA A 30 30.31 10.26 40.30
N LEU A 31 29.80 9.57 41.33
CA LEU A 31 29.76 8.10 41.39
C LEU A 31 28.83 7.50 40.33
N ILE A 32 27.82 8.27 39.92
CA ILE A 32 26.82 7.87 38.95
C ILE A 32 26.94 8.80 37.75
N ASP A 33 27.06 8.20 36.57
CA ASP A 33 26.99 8.95 35.33
C ASP A 33 25.55 9.43 35.10
N HIS A 34 25.40 10.75 34.91
CA HIS A 34 24.13 11.40 34.57
C HIS A 34 24.07 11.80 33.09
N SER A 35 25.06 11.39 32.29
CA SER A 35 25.09 11.71 30.87
C SER A 35 23.93 11.01 30.13
N PRO A 36 23.31 11.70 29.15
CA PRO A 36 22.28 11.07 28.34
C PRO A 36 22.92 9.96 27.49
N PRO A 37 22.20 8.84 27.28
CA PRO A 37 22.71 7.75 26.44
C PRO A 37 22.92 8.22 25.01
N THR A 38 23.82 7.52 24.31
CA THR A 38 24.14 7.82 22.91
C THR A 38 22.87 7.74 22.05
N GLN A 39 22.63 8.80 21.28
CA GLN A 39 21.44 8.88 20.45
C GLN A 39 21.60 8.07 19.16
N TYR A 40 20.98 6.90 19.10
CA TYR A 40 21.00 6.07 17.90
C TYR A 40 20.04 6.59 16.82
N GLN A 41 20.51 6.65 15.58
CA GLN A 41 19.71 7.12 14.44
C GLN A 41 18.44 6.29 14.24
N HIS A 42 18.48 4.97 14.42
CA HIS A 42 17.31 4.10 14.29
C HIS A 42 16.22 4.35 15.36
N VAL A 43 16.54 5.01 16.47
CA VAL A 43 15.57 5.41 17.50
C VAL A 43 14.92 6.74 17.13
N LYS A 44 15.70 7.67 16.56
CA LYS A 44 15.20 8.95 16.05
C LYS A 44 14.33 8.77 14.80
N ASP A 45 14.82 7.97 13.86
CA ASP A 45 14.26 7.84 12.53
C ASP A 45 13.49 6.53 12.39
N LYS A 46 12.16 6.64 12.28
CA LYS A 46 11.29 5.49 11.99
C LYS A 46 11.30 5.16 10.50
N LEU A 47 12.43 4.63 10.00
CA LEU A 47 12.66 4.37 8.57
C LEU A 47 11.54 3.56 7.91
N LYS A 48 11.03 2.51 8.58
CA LYS A 48 9.91 1.70 8.07
C LYS A 48 8.62 2.51 7.87
N LYS A 49 8.35 3.47 8.77
CA LYS A 49 7.18 4.34 8.64
C LYS A 49 7.34 5.28 7.44
N LEU A 50 8.54 5.84 7.25
CA LEU A 50 8.83 6.69 6.09
C LEU A 50 8.73 5.92 4.78
N GLN A 51 9.22 4.68 4.75
CA GLN A 51 9.10 3.80 3.59
C GLN A 51 7.63 3.53 3.25
N ALA A 52 6.82 3.11 4.23
CA ALA A 52 5.41 2.80 4.00
C ALA A 52 4.63 4.02 3.47
N GLU A 53 4.95 5.23 3.94
CA GLU A 53 4.32 6.45 3.44
C GLU A 53 4.71 6.74 1.98
N ARG A 54 5.99 6.55 1.62
CA ARG A 54 6.45 6.71 0.23
C ARG A 54 5.77 5.71 -0.71
N GLU A 55 5.66 4.45 -0.30
CA GLU A 55 4.98 3.41 -1.06
C GLU A 55 3.50 3.75 -1.24
N ARG A 56 2.82 4.19 -0.16
CA ARG A 56 1.42 4.65 -0.22
C ARG A 56 1.25 5.81 -1.21
N ILE A 57 2.08 6.84 -1.14
CA ILE A 57 2.03 7.99 -2.06
C ILE A 57 2.28 7.54 -3.49
N SER A 58 3.22 6.64 -3.72
CA SER A 58 3.50 6.10 -5.05
C SER A 58 2.29 5.37 -5.64
N LEU A 59 1.59 4.57 -4.84
CA LEU A 59 0.37 3.89 -5.27
C LEU A 59 -0.75 4.88 -5.61
N ILE A 60 -0.96 5.89 -4.75
CA ILE A 60 -1.96 6.94 -4.99
C ILE A 60 -1.66 7.68 -6.30
N ASN A 61 -0.40 8.02 -6.56
CA ASN A 61 0.00 8.71 -7.78
C ASN A 61 -0.24 7.85 -9.03
N ALA A 62 0.08 6.55 -8.97
CA ALA A 62 -0.19 5.63 -10.07
C ALA A 62 -1.68 5.51 -10.39
N GLU A 63 -2.52 5.40 -9.36
CA GLU A 63 -3.99 5.35 -9.52
C GLU A 63 -4.56 6.67 -10.03
N ASN A 64 -4.02 7.82 -9.59
CA ASN A 64 -4.42 9.13 -10.10
C ASN A 64 -4.14 9.27 -11.60
N VAL A 65 -2.97 8.83 -12.08
CA VAL A 65 -2.64 8.83 -13.51
C VAL A 65 -3.61 7.94 -14.28
N ARG A 66 -3.88 6.74 -13.76
CA ARG A 66 -4.84 5.81 -14.38
C ARG A 66 -6.25 6.40 -14.45
N LEU A 67 -6.69 7.07 -13.38
CA LEU A 67 -7.99 7.74 -13.34
C LEU A 67 -8.07 8.85 -14.40
N LEU A 68 -7.03 9.68 -14.49
CA LEU A 68 -6.96 10.75 -15.49
C LEU A 68 -7.05 10.21 -16.91
N GLN A 69 -6.32 9.12 -17.23
CA GLN A 69 -6.40 8.47 -18.54
C GLN A 69 -7.83 8.04 -18.88
N LYS A 70 -8.51 7.35 -17.96
CA LYS A 70 -9.91 6.94 -18.16
C LYS A 70 -10.86 8.12 -18.33
N LEU A 71 -10.67 9.18 -17.53
CA LEU A 71 -11.48 10.40 -17.66
C LEU A 71 -11.26 11.05 -19.03
N THR A 72 -10.01 11.13 -19.51
CA THR A 72 -9.74 11.66 -20.84
C THR A 72 -10.38 10.83 -21.95
N GLU A 73 -10.35 9.50 -21.86
CA GLU A 73 -11.04 8.62 -22.81
C GLU A 73 -12.56 8.87 -22.82
N ILE A 74 -13.18 8.99 -21.65
CA ILE A 74 -14.62 9.28 -21.51
C ILE A 74 -14.96 10.66 -22.07
N MET A 75 -14.12 11.66 -21.81
CA MET A 75 -14.32 13.03 -22.31
C MET A 75 -14.15 13.12 -23.83
N GLN A 76 -13.24 12.34 -24.41
CA GLN A 76 -13.03 12.27 -25.86
C GLN A 76 -14.13 11.46 -26.56
N ALA A 77 -14.62 10.38 -25.94
CA ALA A 77 -15.68 9.56 -26.48
C ALA A 77 -17.03 10.30 -26.42
N LYS A 78 -17.48 10.86 -27.55
CA LYS A 78 -18.88 11.30 -27.68
C LYS A 78 -19.78 10.07 -27.54
N ARG A 79 -20.60 10.04 -26.48
CA ARG A 79 -21.52 8.93 -26.14
C ARG A 79 -22.55 8.63 -27.25
N MET A 80 -22.75 9.58 -28.17
CA MET A 80 -23.54 9.47 -29.40
C MET A 80 -22.81 10.26 -30.49
N PRO A 81 -22.66 9.72 -31.72
CA PRO A 81 -22.30 10.57 -32.86
C PRO A 81 -23.39 11.64 -33.03
N ASP A 82 -23.01 12.89 -33.31
CA ASP A 82 -23.97 13.97 -33.59
C ASP A 82 -24.83 13.67 -34.86
N LEU A 83 -24.42 12.67 -35.63
CA LEU A 83 -25.11 12.20 -36.81
C LEU A 83 -26.26 11.26 -36.42
N TRP A 84 -27.45 11.84 -36.29
CA TRP A 84 -28.69 11.06 -36.36
C TRP A 84 -28.89 10.63 -37.81
N THR A 85 -28.56 9.38 -38.15
CA THR A 85 -28.80 8.81 -39.49
C THR A 85 -30.29 8.66 -39.79
N GLU A 86 -31.11 8.53 -38.74
CA GLU A 86 -32.56 8.42 -38.82
C GLU A 86 -33.22 9.65 -38.18
N PRO A 87 -34.31 10.18 -38.76
CA PRO A 87 -35.03 11.30 -38.19
C PRO A 87 -35.53 10.96 -36.79
N ARG A 88 -35.46 11.93 -35.87
CA ARG A 88 -35.88 11.72 -34.48
C ARG A 88 -37.33 11.21 -34.44
N PRO A 89 -37.62 10.14 -33.68
CA PRO A 89 -38.97 9.61 -33.59
C PRO A 89 -39.89 10.68 -33.00
N ASN A 90 -40.96 11.00 -33.72
CA ASN A 90 -41.96 11.95 -33.27
C ASN A 90 -42.83 11.31 -32.17
N PHE A 91 -42.66 11.77 -30.93
CA PHE A 91 -43.38 11.25 -29.75
C PHE A 91 -44.89 11.54 -29.76
N LEU A 92 -45.41 12.26 -30.76
CA LEU A 92 -46.84 12.50 -30.93
C LEU A 92 -47.60 11.28 -31.47
N GLY A 93 -46.91 10.21 -31.89
CA GLY A 93 -47.51 8.92 -32.21
C GLY A 93 -47.22 7.87 -31.14
N ARG A 94 -48.25 7.20 -30.60
CA ARG A 94 -48.06 6.01 -29.75
C ARG A 94 -47.56 4.84 -30.60
N VAL A 95 -46.25 4.70 -30.74
CA VAL A 95 -45.63 3.53 -31.39
C VAL A 95 -45.39 2.45 -30.34
N LYS A 96 -45.87 1.23 -30.59
CA LYS A 96 -45.60 0.08 -29.72
C LYS A 96 -44.10 -0.26 -29.81
N LEU A 97 -43.37 -0.11 -28.70
CA LEU A 97 -41.93 -0.35 -28.60
C LEU A 97 -41.52 -1.81 -28.86
N PHE A 98 -42.45 -2.75 -28.79
CA PHE A 98 -42.19 -4.18 -28.93
C PHE A 98 -42.91 -4.75 -30.14
N LYS A 99 -42.16 -5.46 -30.99
CA LYS A 99 -42.73 -6.25 -32.08
C LYS A 99 -43.58 -7.36 -31.46
N THR A 100 -44.88 -7.38 -31.74
CA THR A 100 -45.71 -8.54 -31.43
C THR A 100 -45.16 -9.73 -32.22
N PRO A 101 -44.78 -10.84 -31.58
CA PRO A 101 -44.25 -11.99 -32.29
C PRO A 101 -45.32 -12.53 -33.25
N PRO A 102 -44.97 -12.90 -34.50
CA PRO A 102 -45.90 -13.56 -35.39
C PRO A 102 -46.29 -14.92 -34.77
N LYS A 103 -47.58 -15.27 -34.81
CA LYS A 103 -48.06 -16.60 -34.41
C LYS A 103 -47.27 -17.65 -35.19
N ALA A 104 -46.50 -18.48 -34.49
CA ALA A 104 -45.70 -19.51 -35.09
C ALA A 104 -46.60 -20.55 -35.79
N SER A 105 -46.43 -20.72 -37.11
CA SER A 105 -46.77 -21.98 -37.76
C SER A 105 -45.76 -23.02 -37.25
N GLY A 106 -46.25 -23.95 -36.43
CA GLY A 106 -45.41 -24.95 -35.78
C GLY A 106 -44.79 -25.86 -36.83
N ASP A 107 -43.46 -25.84 -36.95
CA ASP A 107 -42.61 -26.96 -37.42
C ASP A 107 -41.10 -26.65 -37.38
N SER A 108 -40.70 -25.38 -37.19
CA SER A 108 -39.28 -24.98 -37.20
C SER A 108 -38.50 -25.21 -35.90
N PHE A 109 -39.18 -25.32 -34.74
CA PHE A 109 -38.50 -25.50 -33.44
C PHE A 109 -37.89 -26.89 -33.25
N LYS A 110 -38.47 -27.95 -33.82
CA LYS A 110 -38.00 -29.34 -33.62
C LYS A 110 -36.68 -29.68 -34.34
N LYS A 111 -36.28 -28.90 -35.35
CA LYS A 111 -35.01 -29.08 -36.07
C LYS A 111 -33.83 -28.47 -35.30
N ILE A 112 -34.04 -27.29 -34.72
CA ILE A 112 -33.00 -26.53 -34.01
C ILE A 112 -32.53 -27.30 -32.77
N ASP A 113 -33.45 -27.89 -32.01
CA ASP A 113 -33.10 -28.64 -30.79
C ASP A 113 -32.26 -29.89 -31.08
N LYS A 114 -32.56 -30.61 -32.18
CA LYS A 114 -31.80 -31.81 -32.60
C LYS A 114 -30.40 -31.47 -33.10
N ASP A 115 -30.22 -30.31 -33.73
CA ASP A 115 -28.93 -29.86 -34.23
C ASP A 115 -28.04 -29.34 -33.09
N ILE A 116 -28.63 -28.72 -32.06
CA ILE A 116 -27.94 -28.31 -30.84
C ILE A 116 -27.48 -29.54 -30.04
N GLU A 117 -28.33 -30.56 -29.84
CA GLU A 117 -27.94 -31.82 -29.16
C GLU A 117 -26.80 -32.55 -29.86
N LYS A 118 -26.81 -32.61 -31.21
CA LYS A 118 -25.70 -33.20 -31.98
C LYS A 118 -24.39 -32.43 -31.82
N GLN A 119 -24.44 -31.10 -31.74
CA GLN A 119 -23.24 -30.28 -31.54
C GLN A 119 -22.67 -30.39 -30.13
N ILE A 120 -23.51 -30.51 -29.11
CA ILE A 120 -23.07 -30.70 -27.72
C ILE A 120 -22.38 -32.07 -27.57
N ASN A 121 -22.99 -33.13 -28.10
CA ASN A 121 -22.42 -34.48 -28.03
C ASN A 121 -21.09 -34.62 -28.80
N ASN A 122 -20.86 -33.80 -29.83
CA ASN A 122 -19.61 -33.82 -30.60
C ASN A 122 -18.45 -33.04 -29.93
N LYS A 123 -18.76 -32.15 -28.98
CA LYS A 123 -17.77 -31.26 -28.31
C LYS A 123 -17.27 -31.78 -26.97
N ILE A 124 -17.87 -32.83 -26.41
CA ILE A 124 -17.37 -33.46 -25.16
C ILE A 124 -16.25 -34.43 -25.54
N ARG A 125 -15.04 -33.90 -25.72
CA ARG A 125 -13.81 -34.68 -25.93
C ARG A 125 -12.87 -34.39 -24.76
N CYS A 126 -12.31 -35.43 -24.14
CA CYS A 126 -11.41 -35.25 -22.99
C CYS A 126 -10.11 -34.58 -23.46
N PRO A 127 -9.73 -33.41 -22.93
CA PRO A 127 -8.58 -32.62 -23.40
C PRO A 127 -7.21 -33.26 -23.12
N ARG A 128 -7.16 -34.49 -22.57
CA ARG A 128 -5.92 -35.22 -22.27
C ARG A 128 -5.65 -36.41 -23.21
N CYS A 129 -6.67 -37.01 -23.83
CA CYS A 129 -6.50 -38.28 -24.56
C CYS A 129 -7.26 -38.39 -25.89
N ASP A 130 -7.98 -37.35 -26.32
CA ASP A 130 -8.71 -37.26 -27.59
C ASP A 130 -9.68 -38.43 -27.93
N LYS A 131 -9.97 -39.31 -26.98
CA LYS A 131 -10.98 -40.36 -27.12
C LYS A 131 -12.35 -39.82 -26.72
N ARG A 132 -13.40 -40.22 -27.44
CA ARG A 132 -14.80 -40.01 -27.03
C ARG A 132 -15.04 -40.72 -25.70
N ALA A 133 -15.68 -40.05 -24.74
CA ALA A 133 -16.24 -40.74 -23.59
C ALA A 133 -17.28 -41.74 -24.12
N LYS A 134 -17.15 -43.02 -23.74
CA LYS A 134 -18.17 -44.04 -24.01
C LYS A 134 -19.36 -43.82 -23.10
#